data_AF-A0A0K6GGZ2-F1
#
_entry.id   AF-A0A0K6GGZ2-F1
#
_cell.length_a   1.000
_cell.length_b   1.000
_cell.length_c   1.000
_cell.angle_alpha   90.00
_cell.angle_beta   90.00
_cell.angle_gamma   90.00
#
_symmetry.space_group_name_H-M   'P 1'
#
loop_
_entity.id
_entity.type
_entity.pdbx_description
1 polymer ?
#
loop_
_entity_poly.entity_id
_entity_poly.type
_entity_poly.pdbx_seq_one_letter_code
_entity_poly.pdbx_strand_id
1 'polypeptide(L)'
;MISSVPSSSTFTECLPWDHVLVILGELNNLLQTIPPGSLPYSSPEDSVYSKLISFHPLPSDWLDDIGEVGTVNRQLEVIFGTRAFGFQLKERGPVLSTIIPILEFYLKKYPTDIIVQKWLLDLYHAACSAHSKAKAYAKEVPAKIIDVDLTGDPSDTESVELPSPMQVLDEIQVTHPAHSKRRRSGENNGSGDVQDLNTQPIIAQGAGKRRKAHKQRKGSKPTAEAANSALPLEEKAPNRCEGSPITAADDICWD
;
A
#
# COMPACT_ATOMS: atom_id res chain seq x y z
N MET A 1 3.28 10.73 -49.01
CA MET A 1 4.09 10.96 -47.80
C MET A 1 3.46 10.13 -46.69
N ILE A 2 4.22 9.23 -46.06
CA ILE A 2 3.71 8.41 -44.95
C ILE A 2 4.11 9.12 -43.66
N SER A 3 3.14 9.51 -42.85
CA SER A 3 3.41 10.13 -41.55
C SER A 3 3.88 9.06 -40.58
N SER A 4 5.13 9.16 -40.12
CA SER A 4 5.64 8.28 -39.07
C SER A 4 5.02 8.73 -37.75
N VAL A 5 4.08 7.94 -37.23
CA VAL A 5 3.53 8.14 -35.89
C VAL A 5 4.68 8.01 -34.88
N PRO A 6 4.92 9.00 -34.00
CA PRO A 6 5.96 8.86 -32.98
C PRO A 6 5.61 7.69 -32.07
N SER A 7 6.49 6.69 -32.02
CA SER A 7 6.33 5.52 -31.16
C SER A 7 6.27 5.95 -29.70
N SER A 8 5.10 5.82 -29.07
CA SER A 8 4.91 6.16 -27.67
C SER A 8 5.93 5.41 -26.82
N SER A 9 6.76 6.16 -26.07
CA SER A 9 7.92 5.59 -25.37
C SER A 9 7.50 4.49 -24.41
N THR A 10 7.79 3.24 -24.77
CA THR A 10 7.52 2.08 -23.94
C THR A 10 8.50 2.09 -22.76
N PHE A 11 8.03 2.52 -21.59
CA PHE A 11 8.79 2.55 -20.34
C PHE A 11 9.08 1.11 -19.87
N THR A 12 10.13 0.52 -20.45
CA THR A 12 10.45 -0.92 -20.41
C THR A 12 11.80 -1.19 -19.73
N GLU A 13 12.51 -0.14 -19.36
CA GLU A 13 13.83 -0.20 -18.76
C GLU A 13 13.76 0.15 -17.27
N CYS A 14 14.51 -0.57 -16.45
CA CYS A 14 14.57 -0.35 -15.01
C CYS A 14 15.46 0.87 -14.72
N LEU A 15 15.03 1.72 -13.80
CA LEU A 15 15.83 2.83 -13.30
C LEU A 15 17.14 2.32 -12.66
N PRO A 16 18.27 3.01 -12.90
CA PRO A 16 19.50 2.81 -12.15
C PRO A 16 19.28 2.97 -10.64
N TRP A 17 20.04 2.23 -9.84
CA TRP A 17 19.88 2.20 -8.38
C TRP A 17 20.01 3.58 -7.72
N ASP A 18 20.92 4.43 -8.22
CA ASP A 18 21.12 5.76 -7.67
C ASP A 18 19.90 6.67 -7.89
N HIS A 19 19.20 6.52 -9.03
CA HIS A 19 17.93 7.22 -9.27
C HIS A 19 16.82 6.69 -8.34
N VAL A 20 16.79 5.39 -8.08
CA VAL A 20 15.84 4.77 -7.14
C VAL A 20 16.04 5.33 -5.72
N LEU A 21 17.28 5.50 -5.27
CA LEU A 21 17.59 6.12 -3.98
C LEU A 21 17.16 7.59 -3.89
N VAL A 22 17.41 8.40 -4.93
CA VAL A 22 16.99 9.81 -4.98
C VAL A 22 15.46 9.91 -4.91
N ILE A 23 14.73 9.17 -5.75
CA ILE A 23 13.26 9.21 -5.80
C ILE A 23 12.65 8.72 -4.49
N LEU A 24 13.24 7.73 -3.83
CA LEU A 24 12.79 7.24 -2.52
C LEU A 24 13.00 8.30 -1.41
N GLY A 25 14.13 9.00 -1.42
CA GLY A 25 14.41 10.12 -0.52
C GLY A 25 13.46 11.31 -0.72
N GLU A 26 13.24 11.71 -1.97
CA GLU A 26 12.26 12.76 -2.31
C GLU A 26 10.83 12.35 -1.93
N LEU A 27 10.40 11.12 -2.24
CA LEU A 27 9.08 10.61 -1.84
C LEU A 27 8.89 10.67 -0.32
N ASN A 28 9.89 10.26 0.46
CA ASN A 28 9.84 10.34 1.92
C ASN A 28 9.61 11.78 2.42
N ASN A 29 10.36 12.74 1.88
CA ASN A 29 10.20 14.15 2.19
C ASN A 29 8.81 14.66 1.78
N LEU A 30 8.38 14.38 0.55
CA LEU A 30 7.08 14.80 0.01
C LEU A 30 5.91 14.26 0.83
N LEU A 31 5.95 12.99 1.27
CA LEU A 31 4.89 12.38 2.09
C LEU A 31 4.81 12.99 3.49
N GLN A 32 5.94 13.33 4.11
CA GLN A 32 5.97 14.00 5.40
C GLN A 32 5.49 15.46 5.31
N THR A 33 5.76 16.16 4.20
CA THR A 33 5.46 17.59 4.04
C THR A 33 4.18 17.91 3.26
N ILE A 34 3.29 16.93 2.99
CA ILE A 34 2.02 17.19 2.27
C ILE A 34 1.25 18.33 2.96
N PRO A 35 0.99 19.46 2.29
CA PRO A 35 0.43 20.62 2.96
C PRO A 35 -1.00 20.37 3.49
N PRO A 36 -1.36 20.96 4.65
CA PRO A 36 -2.75 21.05 5.07
C PRO A 36 -3.63 21.62 3.95
N GLY A 37 -4.83 21.05 3.78
CA GLY A 37 -5.78 21.44 2.73
C GLY A 37 -5.65 20.67 1.41
N SER A 38 -4.49 20.08 1.07
CA SER A 38 -4.43 19.20 -0.12
C SER A 38 -5.15 17.86 0.08
N LEU A 39 -5.07 17.30 1.29
CA LEU A 39 -5.61 16.00 1.66
C LEU A 39 -6.07 16.05 3.13
N PRO A 40 -7.13 15.29 3.49
CA PRO A 40 -7.53 15.11 4.88
C PRO A 40 -6.40 14.45 5.67
N TYR A 41 -6.28 14.82 6.94
CA TYR A 41 -5.36 14.15 7.87
C TYR A 41 -6.08 12.99 8.55
N SER A 42 -5.46 11.82 8.56
CA SER A 42 -5.96 10.63 9.25
C SER A 42 -5.07 10.27 10.43
N SER A 43 -5.68 9.85 11.54
CA SER A 43 -4.96 9.22 12.66
C SER A 43 -4.41 7.85 12.24
N PRO A 44 -3.49 7.23 13.02
CA PRO A 44 -3.06 5.86 12.74
C PRO A 44 -4.19 4.82 12.82
N GLU A 45 -5.24 5.10 13.59
CA GLU A 45 -6.36 4.22 13.87
C GLU A 45 -7.45 4.34 12.79
N ASP A 46 -7.69 5.56 12.28
CA ASP A 46 -8.69 5.86 11.24
C ASP A 46 -8.15 5.68 9.80
N SER A 47 -6.83 5.55 9.63
CA SER A 47 -6.15 5.55 8.33
C SER A 47 -6.67 4.45 7.39
N VAL A 48 -7.06 4.84 6.17
CA VAL A 48 -7.40 3.87 5.11
C VAL A 48 -6.18 3.05 4.66
N TYR A 49 -4.98 3.50 5.01
CA TYR A 49 -3.70 2.85 4.76
C TYR A 49 -3.17 2.04 5.97
N SER A 50 -3.94 1.91 7.06
CA SER A 50 -3.59 1.16 8.30
C SER A 50 -2.97 -0.23 8.07
N LYS A 51 -3.35 -0.93 6.99
CA LYS A 51 -2.73 -2.21 6.56
C LYS A 51 -1.22 -2.15 6.29
N LEU A 52 -0.64 -0.97 6.07
CA LEU A 52 0.80 -0.78 5.94
C LEU A 52 1.56 -1.00 7.26
N ILE A 53 0.91 -0.74 8.42
CA ILE A 53 1.51 -0.93 9.75
C ILE A 53 1.88 -2.41 9.97
N SER A 54 1.01 -3.32 9.50
CA SER A 54 1.19 -4.76 9.54
C SER A 54 1.64 -5.33 8.19
N PHE A 55 2.38 -4.57 7.38
CA PHE A 55 2.80 -5.06 6.07
C PHE A 55 3.84 -6.17 6.20
N HIS A 56 3.42 -7.37 5.82
CA HIS A 56 4.30 -8.53 5.68
C HIS A 56 3.86 -9.33 4.45
N PRO A 57 4.79 -9.94 3.70
CA PRO A 57 4.43 -10.96 2.73
C PRO A 57 3.95 -12.18 3.53
N LEU A 58 2.63 -12.24 3.74
CA LEU A 58 2.01 -13.34 4.48
C LEU A 58 2.25 -14.66 3.73
N PRO A 59 2.22 -15.81 4.44
CA PRO A 59 1.90 -17.09 3.81
C PRO A 59 0.44 -17.04 3.31
N SER A 60 0.29 -16.42 2.15
CA SER A 60 -0.93 -16.29 1.35
C SER A 60 -0.81 -17.26 0.19
N ASP A 61 -1.93 -17.83 -0.27
CA ASP A 61 -1.98 -18.69 -1.46
C ASP A 61 -1.35 -18.01 -2.70
N TRP A 62 -1.38 -16.65 -2.73
CA TRP A 62 -0.72 -15.83 -3.75
C TRP A 62 0.80 -15.99 -3.82
N LEU A 63 1.47 -16.38 -2.72
CA LEU A 63 2.92 -16.53 -2.69
C LEU A 63 3.36 -17.74 -3.54
N ASP A 64 2.56 -18.80 -3.55
CA ASP A 64 2.78 -20.00 -4.37
C ASP A 64 2.31 -19.77 -5.82
N ASP A 65 1.19 -19.06 -6.03
CA ASP A 65 0.60 -18.81 -7.36
C ASP A 65 1.35 -17.75 -8.20
N ILE A 66 1.75 -16.63 -7.59
CA ILE A 66 2.31 -15.44 -8.29
C ILE A 66 3.63 -14.93 -7.70
N GLY A 67 4.22 -15.66 -6.75
CA GLY A 67 5.49 -15.31 -6.14
C GLY A 67 5.44 -14.08 -5.23
N GLU A 68 6.61 -13.73 -4.67
CA GLU A 68 6.70 -12.65 -3.67
C GLU A 68 6.41 -11.27 -4.27
N VAL A 69 7.01 -10.94 -5.43
CA VAL A 69 6.74 -9.67 -6.13
C VAL A 69 5.26 -9.55 -6.54
N GLY A 70 4.66 -10.62 -7.05
CA GLY A 70 3.24 -10.65 -7.38
C GLY A 70 2.35 -10.44 -6.14
N THR A 71 2.71 -11.09 -5.03
CA THR A 71 2.03 -10.92 -3.74
C THR A 71 2.14 -9.49 -3.22
N VAL A 72 3.33 -8.87 -3.27
CA VAL A 72 3.55 -7.47 -2.87
C VAL A 72 2.74 -6.53 -3.75
N ASN A 73 2.78 -6.69 -5.08
CA ASN A 73 1.92 -5.91 -5.98
C ASN A 73 0.45 -6.04 -5.61
N ARG A 74 -0.03 -7.26 -5.32
CA ARG A 74 -1.43 -7.51 -5.00
C ARG A 74 -1.84 -6.95 -3.65
N GLN A 75 -0.95 -6.97 -2.65
CA GLN A 75 -1.15 -6.30 -1.37
C GLN A 75 -1.22 -4.77 -1.55
N LEU A 76 -0.33 -4.19 -2.36
CA LEU A 76 -0.34 -2.75 -2.66
C LEU A 76 -1.61 -2.35 -3.44
N GLU A 77 -2.08 -3.14 -4.40
CA GLU A 77 -3.38 -2.92 -5.07
C GLU A 77 -4.57 -2.92 -4.09
N VAL A 78 -4.53 -3.75 -3.04
CA VAL A 78 -5.58 -3.83 -2.00
C VAL A 78 -5.55 -2.64 -1.03
N ILE A 79 -4.40 -1.95 -0.90
CA ILE A 79 -4.22 -0.78 -0.02
C ILE A 79 -4.48 0.52 -0.79
N PHE A 80 -3.87 0.65 -1.96
CA PHE A 80 -3.84 1.87 -2.75
C PHE A 80 -4.92 1.94 -3.85
N GLY A 81 -5.43 0.80 -4.30
CA GLY A 81 -6.32 0.67 -5.45
C GLY A 81 -5.59 0.22 -6.72
N THR A 82 -6.34 0.05 -7.81
CA THR A 82 -5.76 -0.36 -9.10
C THR A 82 -5.11 0.82 -9.82
N ARG A 83 -3.96 0.57 -10.46
CA ARG A 83 -3.19 1.59 -11.20
C ARG A 83 -3.81 2.03 -12.53
N ALA A 84 -4.90 1.40 -12.95
CA ALA A 84 -5.49 1.50 -14.30
C ALA A 84 -6.03 2.91 -14.67
N PHE A 85 -6.38 3.74 -13.68
CA PHE A 85 -6.93 5.09 -13.90
C PHE A 85 -6.00 6.19 -13.35
N GLY A 86 -4.72 5.87 -13.18
CA GLY A 86 -3.77 6.68 -12.42
C GLY A 86 -3.94 6.50 -10.91
N PHE A 87 -2.83 6.64 -10.18
CA PHE A 87 -2.82 6.53 -8.72
C PHE A 87 -2.99 7.92 -8.07
N GLN A 88 -3.77 7.99 -6.98
CA GLN A 88 -3.93 9.20 -6.16
C GLN A 88 -3.95 8.86 -4.67
N LEU A 89 -3.28 9.71 -3.88
CA LEU A 89 -3.36 9.70 -2.42
C LEU A 89 -4.73 10.19 -1.96
N LYS A 90 -5.28 9.54 -0.92
CA LYS A 90 -6.62 9.83 -0.36
C LYS A 90 -6.57 10.65 0.93
N GLU A 91 -5.47 10.53 1.67
CA GLU A 91 -5.23 11.12 2.98
C GLU A 91 -3.72 11.40 3.14
N ARG A 92 -3.37 12.21 4.15
CA ARG A 92 -2.00 12.39 4.65
C ARG A 92 -1.93 11.96 6.12
N GLY A 93 -0.79 11.46 6.57
CA GLY A 93 -0.59 11.03 7.95
C GLY A 93 0.62 10.12 8.11
N PRO A 94 1.03 9.81 9.36
CA PRO A 94 2.23 9.03 9.63
C PRO A 94 2.19 7.60 9.06
N VAL A 95 0.99 7.01 8.96
CA VAL A 95 0.81 5.66 8.39
C VAL A 95 1.19 5.63 6.91
N LEU A 96 0.88 6.65 6.13
CA LEU A 96 1.24 6.70 4.71
C LEU A 96 2.76 6.67 4.53
N SER A 97 3.53 7.31 5.42
CA SER A 97 5.00 7.29 5.39
C SER A 97 5.61 5.90 5.67
N THR A 98 4.86 4.95 6.24
CA THR A 98 5.36 3.56 6.43
C THR A 98 5.58 2.82 5.11
N ILE A 99 5.09 3.33 3.98
CA ILE A 99 5.40 2.80 2.64
C ILE A 99 6.89 2.89 2.28
N ILE A 100 7.63 3.84 2.87
CA ILE A 100 9.04 4.09 2.55
C ILE A 100 9.93 2.86 2.88
N PRO A 101 9.99 2.35 4.13
CA PRO A 101 10.79 1.17 4.44
C PRO A 101 10.28 -0.11 3.73
N ILE A 102 8.99 -0.19 3.43
CA ILE A 102 8.41 -1.31 2.64
C ILE A 102 8.99 -1.29 1.22
N LEU A 103 8.92 -0.15 0.53
CA LEU A 103 9.52 0.01 -0.79
C LEU A 103 11.04 -0.19 -0.73
N GLU A 104 11.73 0.40 0.24
CA GLU A 104 13.19 0.28 0.39
C GLU A 104 13.63 -1.20 0.48
N PHE A 105 12.92 -2.01 1.27
CA PHE A 105 13.19 -3.44 1.41
C PHE A 105 13.02 -4.18 0.07
N TYR A 106 11.89 -4.00 -0.62
CA TYR A 106 11.63 -4.71 -1.87
C TYR A 106 12.48 -4.20 -3.03
N LEU A 107 12.80 -2.91 -3.07
CA LEU A 107 13.72 -2.34 -4.06
C LEU A 107 15.15 -2.87 -3.86
N LYS A 108 15.65 -3.00 -2.63
CA LYS A 108 16.95 -3.62 -2.36
C LYS A 108 16.97 -5.12 -2.70
N LYS A 109 15.85 -5.82 -2.50
CA LYS A 109 15.71 -7.26 -2.77
C LYS A 109 15.49 -7.58 -4.26
N TYR A 110 14.81 -6.70 -4.97
CA TYR A 110 14.41 -6.83 -6.38
C TYR A 110 14.75 -5.55 -7.17
N PRO A 111 16.04 -5.15 -7.27
CA PRO A 111 16.43 -3.84 -7.80
C PRO A 111 16.10 -3.63 -9.28
N THR A 112 15.99 -4.72 -10.05
CA THR A 112 15.63 -4.72 -11.48
C THR A 112 14.16 -5.12 -11.72
N ASP A 113 13.29 -5.03 -10.71
CA ASP A 113 11.87 -5.34 -10.89
C ASP A 113 11.04 -4.10 -11.26
N ILE A 114 10.49 -4.13 -12.48
CA ILE A 114 9.68 -3.04 -13.04
C ILE A 114 8.41 -2.80 -12.20
N ILE A 115 7.82 -3.82 -11.56
CA ILE A 115 6.58 -3.67 -10.81
C ILE A 115 6.82 -2.90 -9.51
N VAL A 116 7.87 -3.25 -8.75
CA VAL A 116 8.26 -2.54 -7.52
C VAL A 116 8.74 -1.12 -7.83
N GLN A 117 9.58 -0.93 -8.84
CA GLN A 117 10.00 0.41 -9.27
C GLN A 117 8.83 1.27 -9.76
N LYS A 118 7.85 0.68 -10.46
CA LYS A 118 6.65 1.41 -10.90
C LYS A 118 5.78 1.86 -9.73
N TRP A 119 5.69 1.08 -8.64
CA TRP A 119 5.01 1.53 -7.41
C TRP A 119 5.71 2.74 -6.78
N LEU A 120 7.05 2.77 -6.73
CA LEU A 120 7.80 3.95 -6.28
C LEU A 120 7.47 5.20 -7.13
N LEU A 121 7.51 5.08 -8.46
CA LEU A 121 7.19 6.18 -9.38
C LEU A 121 5.73 6.65 -9.26
N ASP A 122 4.77 5.73 -9.15
CA ASP A 122 3.35 6.08 -9.01
C ASP A 122 3.09 6.84 -7.69
N LEU A 123 3.68 6.37 -6.58
CA LEU A 123 3.61 7.06 -5.28
C LEU A 123 4.27 8.45 -5.33
N TYR A 124 5.44 8.57 -5.98
CA TYR A 124 6.13 9.84 -6.20
C TYR A 124 5.27 10.85 -6.98
N HIS A 125 4.72 10.45 -8.12
CA HIS A 125 3.87 11.33 -8.93
C HIS A 125 2.58 11.73 -8.19
N ALA A 126 1.98 10.83 -7.39
CA ALA A 126 0.81 11.16 -6.59
C ALA A 126 1.12 12.12 -5.42
N ALA A 127 2.30 12.00 -4.79
CA ALA A 127 2.78 12.94 -3.78
C ALA A 127 3.05 14.33 -4.39
N CYS A 128 3.73 14.40 -5.53
CA CYS A 128 3.93 15.64 -6.31
C CYS A 128 2.60 16.27 -6.76
N SER A 129 1.58 15.45 -7.09
CA SER A 129 0.23 15.92 -7.42
C SER A 129 -0.45 16.56 -6.20
N ALA A 130 -0.36 15.97 -5.01
CA ALA A 130 -0.90 16.57 -3.78
C ALA A 130 -0.23 17.91 -3.45
N HIS A 131 1.10 17.99 -3.49
CA HIS A 131 1.85 19.24 -3.36
C HIS A 131 1.44 20.30 -4.39
N SER A 132 1.12 19.88 -5.62
CA SER A 132 0.64 20.78 -6.68
C SER A 132 -0.79 21.27 -6.44
N LYS A 133 -1.69 20.41 -5.94
CA LYS A 133 -3.06 20.77 -5.53
C LYS A 133 -3.04 21.82 -4.41
N ALA A 134 -2.16 21.68 -3.41
CA ALA A 134 -1.97 22.70 -2.38
C ALA A 134 -1.59 24.08 -2.97
N LYS A 135 -0.66 24.10 -3.94
CA LYS A 135 -0.23 25.34 -4.63
C LYS A 135 -1.33 25.97 -5.51
N ALA A 136 -2.33 25.21 -5.92
CA ALA A 136 -3.53 25.74 -6.59
C ALA A 136 -4.49 26.36 -5.56
N TYR A 137 -4.89 25.62 -4.52
CA TYR A 137 -5.76 26.14 -3.46
C TYR A 137 -5.19 27.38 -2.76
N ALA A 138 -3.88 27.44 -2.53
CA ALA A 138 -3.21 28.60 -1.96
C ALA A 138 -3.25 29.87 -2.86
N LYS A 139 -3.64 29.75 -4.14
CA LYS A 139 -3.90 30.87 -5.05
C LYS A 139 -5.39 31.21 -5.19
N GLU A 140 -6.27 30.25 -4.88
CA GLU A 140 -7.72 30.38 -5.03
C GLU A 140 -8.45 30.77 -3.73
N VAL A 141 -7.75 30.80 -2.58
CA VAL A 141 -8.23 31.48 -1.37
C VAL A 141 -7.90 32.97 -1.48
N PRO A 142 -8.87 33.87 -1.78
CA PRO A 142 -8.65 35.30 -1.59
C PRO A 142 -8.44 35.58 -0.10
N ALA A 143 -7.45 36.41 0.23
CA ALA A 143 -7.14 36.82 1.60
C ALA A 143 -8.21 37.80 2.15
N LYS A 144 -9.43 37.29 2.38
CA LYS A 144 -10.61 38.08 2.74
C LYS A 144 -11.54 37.40 3.76
N ILE A 145 -10.96 36.72 4.73
CA ILE A 145 -11.53 36.52 6.07
C ILE A 145 -10.39 36.83 7.05
N ILE A 146 -10.71 37.45 8.19
CA ILE A 146 -9.78 38.10 9.15
C ILE A 146 -9.29 39.50 8.71
N ASP A 147 -10.23 40.35 8.28
CA ASP A 147 -10.27 41.73 8.80
C ASP A 147 -11.14 41.68 10.07
N VAL A 148 -10.55 41.33 11.21
CA VAL A 148 -11.19 41.56 12.51
C VAL A 148 -10.69 42.91 12.99
N ASP A 149 -11.48 43.95 12.68
CA ASP A 149 -11.22 45.32 13.11
C ASP A 149 -11.26 45.39 14.66
N LEU A 150 -10.07 45.44 15.26
CA LEU A 150 -9.86 45.67 16.69
C LEU A 150 -9.43 47.13 16.97
N THR A 151 -9.82 48.06 16.09
CA THR A 151 -9.68 49.51 16.26
C THR A 151 -11.02 50.18 16.59
N GLY A 152 -11.87 49.49 17.36
CA GLY A 152 -13.01 50.10 18.04
C GLY A 152 -12.58 51.06 19.15
N ASP A 153 -12.81 52.35 18.94
CA ASP A 153 -12.52 53.45 19.86
C ASP A 153 -13.42 53.36 21.13
N PRO A 154 -12.90 53.39 22.37
CA PRO A 154 -13.69 53.19 23.58
C PRO A 154 -14.53 54.42 24.03
N SER A 155 -15.52 54.80 23.21
CA SER A 155 -16.68 55.63 23.58
C SER A 155 -17.87 55.15 22.72
N ASP A 156 -18.90 54.49 23.25
CA ASP A 156 -19.80 55.01 24.28
C ASP A 156 -20.40 53.92 25.19
N THR A 157 -20.83 54.31 26.38
CA THR A 157 -21.49 53.43 27.36
C THR A 157 -23.00 53.33 27.11
N GLU A 158 -23.45 52.39 26.27
CA GLU A 158 -24.86 52.00 26.22
C GLU A 158 -25.11 50.70 27.00
N SER A 159 -26.02 50.76 27.97
CA SER A 159 -26.27 49.66 28.91
C SER A 159 -27.19 48.60 28.32
N VAL A 160 -26.63 47.59 27.65
CA VAL A 160 -27.40 46.43 27.20
C VAL A 160 -27.83 45.60 28.41
N GLU A 161 -29.14 45.59 28.67
CA GLU A 161 -29.79 44.91 29.79
C GLU A 161 -29.64 43.38 29.71
N LEU A 162 -29.16 42.74 30.78
CA LEU A 162 -29.08 41.27 30.83
C LEU A 162 -30.50 40.68 30.96
N PRO A 163 -30.94 39.78 30.05
CA PRO A 163 -32.13 38.99 30.28
C PRO A 163 -31.89 38.04 31.46
N SER A 164 -32.56 38.31 32.59
CA SER A 164 -32.46 37.49 33.79
C SER A 164 -33.05 36.08 33.58
N PRO A 165 -32.50 35.04 34.23
CA PRO A 165 -32.88 33.66 33.97
C PRO A 165 -34.26 33.33 34.57
N MET A 166 -35.31 33.31 33.74
CA MET A 166 -36.57 32.69 34.13
C MET A 166 -36.52 31.16 33.99
N GLN A 167 -37.03 30.48 35.01
CA GLN A 167 -37.08 29.03 35.09
C GLN A 167 -38.23 28.48 34.24
N VAL A 168 -37.94 27.43 33.46
CA VAL A 168 -38.96 26.46 33.03
C VAL A 168 -38.41 25.07 33.32
N LEU A 169 -38.73 24.57 34.52
CA LEU A 169 -38.86 23.14 34.73
C LEU A 169 -40.22 22.75 34.13
N ASP A 170 -40.25 21.79 33.21
CA ASP A 170 -41.33 20.80 33.19
C ASP A 170 -40.95 19.51 32.45
N GLU A 171 -41.22 18.41 33.15
CA GLU A 171 -41.63 17.09 32.67
C GLU A 171 -41.23 16.61 31.25
N ILE A 172 -40.09 15.90 31.14
CA ILE A 172 -39.92 14.85 30.12
C ILE A 172 -40.12 13.49 30.80
N GLN A 173 -41.19 12.79 30.42
CA GLN A 173 -41.62 11.55 31.08
C GLN A 173 -40.70 10.35 30.81
N VAL A 174 -40.44 9.57 31.85
CA VAL A 174 -39.80 8.24 31.75
C VAL A 174 -40.78 7.25 31.13
N THR A 175 -40.38 6.59 30.03
CA THR A 175 -41.02 5.36 29.55
C THR A 175 -39.98 4.26 29.36
N HIS A 176 -40.33 3.03 29.76
CA HIS A 176 -39.39 1.91 29.87
C HIS A 176 -39.21 1.12 28.55
N PRO A 177 -38.06 0.48 28.34
CA PRO A 177 -37.87 -0.48 27.24
C PRO A 177 -38.61 -1.80 27.51
N ALA A 178 -39.27 -2.38 26.49
CA ALA A 178 -40.04 -3.61 26.64
C ALA A 178 -39.89 -4.62 25.46
N HIS A 179 -39.03 -5.61 25.68
CA HIS A 179 -39.07 -7.00 25.19
C HIS A 179 -39.76 -7.39 23.85
N SER A 180 -38.96 -8.05 22.99
CA SER A 180 -39.40 -9.31 22.37
C SER A 180 -38.23 -10.30 22.16
N LYS A 181 -38.22 -11.37 22.97
CA LYS A 181 -38.47 -12.79 22.59
C LYS A 181 -37.88 -13.28 21.23
N ARG A 182 -37.38 -14.53 21.07
CA ARG A 182 -37.21 -15.72 21.95
C ARG A 182 -36.56 -16.86 21.10
N ARG A 183 -35.99 -17.89 21.76
CA ARG A 183 -35.43 -19.18 21.20
C ARG A 183 -33.95 -19.10 20.78
N ARG A 184 -33.10 -20.13 20.97
CA ARG A 184 -33.31 -21.48 21.57
C ARG A 184 -32.02 -22.00 22.22
N SER A 185 -32.13 -22.41 23.49
CA SER A 185 -31.60 -23.64 24.12
C SER A 185 -30.49 -24.44 23.42
N GLY A 186 -29.41 -24.73 24.16
CA GLY A 186 -28.30 -25.58 23.71
C GLY A 186 -27.30 -25.94 24.81
N GLU A 187 -27.77 -26.21 26.04
CA GLU A 187 -26.91 -26.73 27.11
C GLU A 187 -26.53 -28.19 26.86
N ASN A 188 -25.30 -28.58 27.23
CA ASN A 188 -25.03 -29.96 27.63
C ASN A 188 -23.81 -29.99 28.57
N ASN A 189 -24.04 -30.34 29.85
CA ASN A 189 -23.01 -30.47 30.88
C ASN A 189 -22.93 -31.92 31.37
N GLY A 190 -21.71 -32.41 31.54
CA GLY A 190 -21.36 -33.75 32.02
C GLY A 190 -19.83 -33.88 31.94
N SER A 191 -19.05 -33.70 33.00
CA SER A 191 -19.16 -34.18 34.39
C SER A 191 -19.01 -35.70 34.47
N GLY A 192 -17.90 -36.15 35.07
CA GLY A 192 -17.46 -37.53 35.15
C GLY A 192 -16.07 -37.58 35.79
N ASP A 193 -15.97 -38.17 36.98
CA ASP A 193 -14.90 -37.93 37.95
C ASP A 193 -13.63 -38.80 37.82
N VAL A 194 -12.52 -38.20 38.27
CA VAL A 194 -11.44 -38.77 39.12
C VAL A 194 -10.89 -40.18 38.82
N GLN A 195 -9.57 -40.23 38.55
CA GLN A 195 -8.66 -41.06 39.37
C GLN A 195 -7.17 -40.66 39.26
N ASP A 196 -6.41 -41.03 40.29
CA ASP A 196 -5.01 -40.68 40.58
C ASP A 196 -3.96 -41.58 39.87
N LEU A 197 -2.69 -41.28 40.19
CA LEU A 197 -1.50 -42.15 40.13
C LEU A 197 -0.61 -42.13 38.86
N ASN A 198 0.40 -41.26 38.92
CA ASN A 198 1.82 -41.64 38.99
C ASN A 198 2.27 -42.87 38.16
N THR A 199 2.96 -42.64 37.04
CA THR A 199 3.93 -43.59 36.44
C THR A 199 5.00 -42.83 35.63
N GLN A 200 6.22 -43.38 35.58
CA GLN A 200 7.40 -42.80 34.94
C GLN A 200 7.42 -42.94 33.40
N PRO A 201 8.26 -42.15 32.67
CA PRO A 201 8.35 -42.23 31.21
C PRO A 201 8.89 -43.58 30.72
N ILE A 202 8.15 -44.25 29.84
CA ILE A 202 8.58 -45.48 29.16
C ILE A 202 9.03 -45.14 27.73
N ILE A 203 10.28 -45.50 27.40
CA ILE A 203 10.82 -45.41 26.05
C ILE A 203 10.21 -46.54 25.20
N ALA A 204 9.50 -46.19 24.13
CA ALA A 204 8.91 -47.15 23.20
C ALA A 204 9.29 -46.85 21.74
N GLN A 205 10.30 -47.54 21.22
CA GLN A 205 10.55 -47.62 19.78
C GLN A 205 9.48 -48.53 19.14
N GLY A 206 8.73 -48.03 18.14
CA GLY A 206 7.61 -48.77 17.55
C GLY A 206 7.48 -48.59 16.03
N ALA A 207 8.00 -49.54 15.25
CA ALA A 207 7.95 -49.49 13.79
C ALA A 207 6.81 -50.34 13.19
N GLY A 208 5.87 -49.72 12.47
CA GLY A 208 4.84 -50.42 11.66
C GLY A 208 4.07 -49.45 10.76
N LYS A 209 4.30 -49.37 9.44
CA LYS A 209 3.96 -50.32 8.34
C LYS A 209 2.48 -50.34 7.91
N ARG A 210 2.21 -49.77 6.71
CA ARG A 210 1.02 -49.95 5.82
C ARG A 210 -0.28 -49.28 6.34
N ARG A 211 -1.24 -48.83 5.51
CA ARG A 211 -1.65 -49.14 4.12
C ARG A 211 -1.78 -47.83 3.29
N LYS A 212 -1.45 -47.72 1.99
CA LYS A 212 -1.97 -48.37 0.75
C LYS A 212 -3.42 -47.99 0.33
N ALA A 213 -3.53 -47.00 -0.57
CA ALA A 213 -4.49 -46.86 -1.67
C ALA A 213 -3.89 -45.81 -2.64
N HIS A 214 -3.44 -46.07 -3.87
CA HIS A 214 -3.90 -46.92 -4.98
C HIS A 214 -5.25 -46.52 -5.57
N LYS A 215 -5.26 -45.45 -6.38
CA LYS A 215 -6.36 -45.11 -7.30
C LYS A 215 -5.84 -45.06 -8.74
N GLN A 216 -6.20 -46.06 -9.54
CA GLN A 216 -5.87 -46.10 -10.96
C GLN A 216 -6.79 -45.16 -11.76
N ARG A 217 -6.24 -44.49 -12.77
CA ARG A 217 -6.95 -44.21 -14.03
C ARG A 217 -6.08 -44.70 -15.18
N LYS A 218 -6.69 -45.38 -16.16
CA LYS A 218 -6.04 -45.99 -17.33
C LYS A 218 -6.29 -45.12 -18.56
N GLY A 219 -5.34 -45.14 -19.50
CA GLY A 219 -5.55 -44.83 -20.93
C GLY A 219 -5.66 -43.35 -21.31
N SER A 220 -5.17 -42.90 -22.47
CA SER A 220 -4.63 -43.66 -23.62
C SER A 220 -3.53 -42.90 -24.41
N LYS A 221 -2.76 -43.66 -25.21
CA LYS A 221 -1.80 -43.28 -26.27
C LYS A 221 -2.18 -44.09 -27.56
N PRO A 222 -1.50 -43.98 -28.73
CA PRO A 222 -0.40 -43.11 -29.18
C PRO A 222 -0.97 -41.92 -30.01
N THR A 223 -0.48 -41.30 -31.11
CA THR A 223 0.67 -41.41 -32.07
C THR A 223 0.77 -40.02 -32.75
N ALA A 224 1.83 -39.52 -33.42
CA ALA A 224 3.16 -39.96 -33.86
C ALA A 224 4.22 -38.93 -33.34
N GLU A 225 5.53 -38.86 -33.64
CA GLU A 225 6.47 -39.39 -34.65
C GLU A 225 6.52 -38.70 -36.04
N ALA A 226 7.40 -37.70 -36.13
CA ALA A 226 8.14 -37.30 -37.34
C ALA A 226 9.42 -36.57 -36.90
N ALA A 227 10.59 -36.91 -37.47
CA ALA A 227 11.87 -36.28 -37.14
C ALA A 227 12.31 -35.30 -38.25
N ASN A 228 13.27 -34.41 -37.96
CA ASN A 228 14.38 -34.13 -38.89
C ASN A 228 15.53 -33.33 -38.26
N SER A 229 16.72 -33.56 -38.83
CA SER A 229 17.95 -32.75 -38.91
C SER A 229 18.12 -31.52 -38.00
N ALA A 230 19.13 -31.45 -37.11
CA ALA A 230 20.59 -31.44 -37.33
C ALA A 230 21.18 -30.03 -37.59
N LEU A 231 22.40 -29.81 -37.08
CA LEU A 231 23.09 -28.51 -36.97
C LEU A 231 23.60 -28.00 -38.35
N PRO A 232 24.01 -26.72 -38.44
CA PRO A 232 25.40 -26.39 -38.08
C PRO A 232 25.56 -25.20 -37.12
N LEU A 233 26.76 -25.10 -36.55
CA LEU A 233 27.29 -23.90 -35.90
C LEU A 233 27.74 -22.90 -36.98
N GLU A 234 27.52 -21.59 -36.77
CA GLU A 234 28.43 -20.57 -37.31
C GLU A 234 29.01 -19.76 -36.15
N GLU A 235 30.34 -19.69 -36.12
CA GLU A 235 31.15 -18.96 -35.15
C GLU A 235 31.74 -17.75 -35.87
N LYS A 236 31.42 -16.50 -35.43
CA LYS A 236 31.92 -15.33 -36.15
C LYS A 236 32.14 -14.05 -35.31
N ALA A 237 33.27 -14.07 -34.60
CA ALA A 237 34.16 -12.94 -34.28
C ALA A 237 33.63 -11.73 -33.46
N PRO A 238 34.48 -11.09 -32.62
CA PRO A 238 34.08 -9.95 -31.80
C PRO A 238 34.25 -8.60 -32.53
N ASN A 239 33.23 -7.75 -32.48
CA ASN A 239 33.38 -6.33 -32.86
C ASN A 239 33.99 -5.53 -31.69
N ARG A 240 35.32 -5.36 -31.77
CA ARG A 240 36.11 -4.46 -30.93
C ARG A 240 35.92 -3.02 -31.38
N CYS A 241 34.99 -2.30 -30.77
CA CYS A 241 34.96 -0.84 -30.87
C CYS A 241 35.92 -0.25 -29.84
N GLU A 242 37.01 0.35 -30.31
CA GLU A 242 37.94 1.09 -29.44
C GLU A 242 37.37 2.46 -29.08
N GLY A 243 37.81 3.02 -27.96
CA GLY A 243 37.17 4.19 -27.36
C GLY A 243 37.47 5.53 -28.05
N SER A 244 36.80 6.56 -27.59
CA SER A 244 37.20 7.97 -27.75
C SER A 244 36.92 8.70 -26.43
N PRO A 245 37.68 9.76 -26.10
CA PRO A 245 37.95 10.12 -24.71
C PRO A 245 36.81 10.88 -24.04
N ILE A 246 36.73 10.72 -22.71
CA ILE A 246 35.97 11.61 -21.83
C ILE A 246 36.75 12.92 -21.71
N THR A 247 36.23 14.01 -22.27
CA THR A 247 36.67 15.37 -21.93
C THR A 247 35.86 15.88 -20.74
N ALA A 248 36.53 16.53 -19.79
CA ALA A 248 35.92 17.08 -18.58
C ALA A 248 35.44 18.54 -18.76
N ALA A 249 34.72 19.05 -17.75
CA ALA A 249 34.06 20.37 -17.70
C ALA A 249 32.83 20.45 -18.65
N ASP A 250 31.79 21.26 -18.38
CA ASP A 250 31.73 22.49 -17.58
C ASP A 250 30.71 22.50 -16.43
N ASP A 251 30.83 23.50 -15.55
CA ASP A 251 29.92 23.82 -14.45
C ASP A 251 28.53 24.29 -14.94
N ILE A 252 27.47 23.88 -14.22
CA ILE A 252 26.18 24.59 -14.24
C ILE A 252 25.74 24.83 -12.79
N CYS A 253 25.72 26.09 -12.38
CA CYS A 253 25.16 26.53 -11.11
C CYS A 253 23.62 26.44 -11.11
N TRP A 254 23.05 26.34 -9.91
CA TRP A 254 21.61 26.54 -9.69
C TRP A 254 21.33 27.99 -9.29
N ASP A 255 20.27 28.55 -9.86
CA ASP A 255 19.50 29.72 -9.38
C ASP A 255 18.03 29.29 -9.24
#